data_AF-A0A1M7F4J2-F1
#
_entry.id   AF-A0A1M7F4J2-F1
#
_cell.length_a   1.000
_cell.length_b   1.000
_cell.length_c   1.000
_cell.angle_alpha   90.00
_cell.angle_beta   90.00
_cell.angle_gamma   90.00
#
_symmetry.space_group_name_H-M   'P 1'
#
loop_
_entity.id
_entity.type
_entity.pdbx_description
1 polymer ?
#
loop_
_entity_poly.entity_id
_entity_poly.type
_entity_poly.pdbx_seq_one_letter_code
_entity_poly.pdbx_strand_id
1 'polypeptide(L)' 'MPPEYPGVGKHDLQEKKQNGIYYTPDLAAQILTRWAIRQPTDIVLEPSFGGCGFLTATRDRLLEIGNKQPQDRLYGCDID' A
#
# COMPACT_ATOMS: atom_id res chain seq x y z
N MET A 1 -1.12 -19.86 -10.09
CA MET A 1 -1.60 -20.08 -8.70
C MET A 1 -1.17 -18.88 -7.88
N PRO A 2 -2.06 -18.21 -7.13
CA PRO A 2 -1.63 -17.17 -6.20
C PRO A 2 -0.74 -17.81 -5.10
N PRO A 3 0.26 -17.08 -4.59
CA PRO A 3 1.16 -17.60 -3.56
C PRO A 3 0.37 -17.96 -2.29
N GLU A 4 0.74 -19.08 -1.66
CA GLU A 4 0.20 -19.47 -0.35
C GLU A 4 0.75 -18.52 0.72
N TYR A 5 -0.14 -17.76 1.35
CA TYR A 5 0.19 -16.95 2.52
C TYR A 5 0.12 -17.85 3.76
N PRO A 6 1.24 -18.08 4.47
CA PRO A 6 1.25 -18.93 5.64
C PRO A 6 0.43 -18.28 6.76
N GLY A 7 -0.63 -18.96 7.21
CA GLY A 7 -1.44 -18.57 8.37
C GLY A 7 -2.90 -18.19 8.10
N VAL A 8 -3.35 -18.18 6.83
CA VAL A 8 -4.72 -17.78 6.49
C VAL A 8 -5.52 -18.96 5.94
N GLY A 9 -6.53 -19.42 6.69
CA GLY A 9 -7.42 -20.49 6.23
C GLY A 9 -8.23 -20.06 5.00
N LYS A 10 -8.52 -21.00 4.08
CA LYS A 10 -9.29 -20.74 2.84
C LYS A 10 -10.64 -20.04 3.06
N HIS A 11 -11.25 -20.24 4.24
CA HIS A 11 -12.49 -19.58 4.64
C HIS A 11 -12.32 -18.06 4.84
N ASP A 12 -11.23 -17.61 5.47
CA ASP A 12 -10.96 -16.19 5.75
C ASP A 12 -10.78 -15.38 4.45
N LEU A 13 -10.16 -15.97 3.41
CA LEU A 13 -10.04 -15.32 2.10
C LEU A 13 -11.37 -15.20 1.35
N GLN A 14 -12.30 -16.14 1.55
CA GLN A 14 -13.63 -16.05 0.95
C GLN A 14 -14.48 -14.99 1.66
N GLU A 15 -14.44 -14.95 2.99
CA GLU A 15 -15.14 -13.95 3.80
C GLU A 15 -14.64 -12.53 3.50
N LYS A 16 -13.32 -12.34 3.42
CA LYS A 16 -12.71 -11.06 2.98
C LYS A 16 -13.21 -10.62 1.61
N LYS A 17 -13.22 -11.53 0.63
CA LYS A 17 -13.73 -11.21 -0.72
C LYS A 17 -15.22 -10.90 -0.73
N GLN A 18 -16.01 -11.62 0.04
CA GLN A 18 -17.45 -11.35 0.20
C GLN A 18 -17.70 -9.96 0.81
N ASN A 19 -16.80 -9.51 1.70
CA ASN A 19 -16.81 -8.18 2.28
C ASN A 19 -16.11 -7.12 1.41
N GLY A 20 -15.70 -7.45 0.18
CA GLY A 20 -15.04 -6.51 -0.73
C GLY A 20 -13.59 -6.16 -0.37
N ILE A 21 -12.96 -6.90 0.55
CA ILE A 21 -11.59 -6.69 0.99
C ILE A 21 -10.63 -7.36 -0.01
N TYR A 22 -10.01 -6.53 -0.86
CA TYR A 22 -8.99 -6.94 -1.80
C TYR A 22 -7.65 -6.29 -1.43
N TYR A 23 -6.68 -7.10 -1.03
CA TYR A 23 -5.33 -6.60 -0.74
C TYR A 23 -4.52 -6.47 -2.03
N THR A 24 -3.90 -5.30 -2.20
CA THR A 24 -2.90 -5.10 -3.25
C THR A 24 -1.63 -5.86 -2.85
N PRO A 25 -1.10 -6.78 -3.68
CA PRO A 25 0.17 -7.43 -3.40
C PRO A 25 1.31 -6.41 -3.30
N ASP A 26 2.25 -6.60 -2.37
CA ASP A 26 3.36 -5.66 -2.12
C ASP A 26 4.13 -5.27 -3.37
N LEU A 27 4.40 -6.24 -4.26
CA LEU A 27 5.10 -5.99 -5.52
C LEU A 27 4.32 -5.02 -6.43
N ALA A 28 3.00 -5.13 -6.48
CA ALA A 28 2.18 -4.22 -7.28
C ALA A 28 2.22 -2.81 -6.69
N ALA A 29 2.10 -2.68 -5.35
CA ALA A 29 2.20 -1.39 -4.68
C ALA A 29 3.57 -0.72 -4.95
N GLN A 30 4.67 -1.47 -4.85
CA GLN A 30 6.03 -0.98 -5.11
C GLN A 30 6.24 -0.54 -6.57
N ILE A 31 5.76 -1.32 -7.54
CA ILE A 31 5.87 -0.95 -8.96
C ILE A 31 5.11 0.35 -9.23
N LEU A 32 3.88 0.45 -8.72
CA LEU A 32 3.03 1.61 -8.92
C LEU A 32 3.59 2.87 -8.23
N THR A 33 4.08 2.77 -6.99
CA THR A 33 4.70 3.93 -6.31
C THR A 33 5.99 4.37 -6.98
N ARG A 34 6.84 3.45 -7.46
CA ARG A 34 8.05 3.82 -8.22
C ARG A 34 7.73 4.54 -9.54
N TRP A 35 6.65 4.11 -10.21
CA TRP A 35 6.18 4.76 -11.43
C TRP A 35 5.58 6.14 -11.15
N ALA A 36 4.73 6.27 -10.14
CA ALA A 36 3.98 7.50 -9.86
C ALA A 36 4.80 8.59 -9.13
N ILE A 37 5.62 8.22 -8.14
CA ILE A 37 6.36 9.17 -7.28
C ILE A 37 7.75 9.41 -7.88
N ARG A 38 7.96 10.62 -8.36
CA ARG A 38 9.14 11.00 -9.16
C ARG A 38 10.03 12.01 -8.45
N GLN A 39 9.50 12.80 -7.53
CA GLN A 39 10.24 13.83 -6.80
C GLN A 39 10.11 13.64 -5.29
N PRO A 40 11.15 13.96 -4.49
CA PRO A 40 11.09 13.88 -3.04
C PRO A 40 10.04 14.83 -2.44
N THR A 41 9.54 15.81 -3.20
CA THR A 41 8.54 16.79 -2.77
C THR A 41 7.11 16.41 -3.16
N ASP A 42 6.90 15.29 -3.87
CA ASP A 42 5.55 14.84 -4.25
C ASP A 42 4.69 14.60 -2.99
N ILE A 43 3.44 15.05 -3.04
CA ILE A 43 2.45 14.84 -1.98
C ILE A 43 1.53 13.70 -2.41
N VAL A 44 1.32 12.73 -1.53
CA VAL A 44 0.56 11.52 -1.80
C VAL A 44 -0.58 11.38 -0.80
N LEU A 45 -1.78 11.10 -1.31
CA LEU A 45 -2.95 10.73 -0.53
C LEU A 45 -3.31 9.28 -0.83
N GLU A 46 -3.42 8.49 0.23
CA GLU A 46 -4.06 7.18 0.23
C GLU A 46 -5.45 7.35 0.89
N PRO A 47 -6.56 7.33 0.13
CA PRO A 47 -7.91 7.59 0.65
C PRO A 47 -8.70 6.35 1.11
N SER A 48 -8.09 5.17 1.15
CA SER A 48 -8.69 3.89 1.55
C SER A 48 -7.59 2.86 1.88
N PHE A 49 -6.79 3.11 2.91
CA PHE A 49 -5.49 2.44 3.06
C PHE A 49 -5.56 0.98 3.48
N GLY A 50 -6.67 0.49 4.05
CA GLY A 50 -6.89 -0.90 4.44
C GLY A 50 -5.65 -1.55 5.06
N GLY A 51 -5.00 -2.44 4.30
CA GLY A 51 -3.78 -3.14 4.71
C GLY A 51 -2.45 -2.34 4.66
N CYS A 52 -2.49 -1.03 4.48
CA CYS A 52 -1.34 -0.11 4.48
C CYS A 52 -0.25 -0.38 3.42
N GLY A 53 -0.53 -1.16 2.38
CA GLY A 53 0.44 -1.54 1.35
C GLY A 53 1.01 -0.34 0.58
N PHE A 54 0.13 0.57 0.12
CA PHE A 54 0.55 1.79 -0.57
C PHE A 54 1.21 2.82 0.35
N LEU A 55 0.80 2.93 1.62
CA LEU A 55 1.45 3.79 2.59
C LEU A 55 2.92 3.39 2.80
N THR A 56 3.16 2.08 2.98
CA THR A 56 4.50 1.52 3.15
C THR A 56 5.34 1.74 1.89
N ALA A 57 4.82 1.36 0.72
CA ALA A 57 5.52 1.51 -0.55
C ALA A 57 5.80 2.99 -0.91
N THR A 58 4.95 3.92 -0.50
CA THR A 58 5.12 5.36 -0.71
C THR A 58 6.22 5.93 0.18
N ARG A 59 6.20 5.61 1.47
CA ARG A 59 7.26 6.00 2.42
C ARG A 59 8.63 5.56 1.92
N ASP A 60 8.75 4.29 1.54
CA ASP A 60 10.02 3.71 1.09
C ASP A 60 10.51 4.37 -0.20
N ARG A 61 9.59 4.66 -1.12
CA ARG A 61 9.90 5.36 -2.37
C ARG A 61 10.37 6.79 -2.13
N LEU A 62 9.73 7.54 -1.23
CA LEU A 62 10.13 8.91 -0.88
C LEU A 62 11.52 8.94 -0.22
N LEU A 63 11.80 7.98 0.68
CA LEU A 63 13.14 7.81 1.27
C LEU A 63 14.19 7.49 0.20
N GLU A 64 13.88 6.59 -0.74
CA GLU A 64 14.77 6.18 -1.84
C GLU A 64 15.22 7.37 -2.70
N ILE A 65 14.36 8.38 -2.91
CA ILE A 65 14.67 9.58 -3.71
C ILE A 65 15.12 10.78 -2.89
N GLY A 66 15.45 10.59 -1.62
CA GLY A 66 16.11 11.60 -0.78
C GLY A 66 15.18 12.50 0.02
N ASN A 67 13.89 12.17 0.15
CA ASN A 67 13.06 12.82 1.16
C ASN A 67 13.46 12.31 2.55
N LYS A 68 13.74 13.21 3.50
CA LYS A 68 14.17 12.88 4.86
C LYS A 68 13.02 12.72 5.86
N GLN A 69 11.83 13.21 5.50
CA GLN A 69 10.63 13.28 6.34
C GLN A 69 9.39 12.94 5.47
N PRO A 70 9.26 11.68 5.01
CA PRO A 70 8.18 11.27 4.12
C PRO A 70 6.78 11.45 4.76
N GLN A 71 6.68 11.42 6.09
CA GLN A 71 5.43 11.61 6.83
C GLN A 71 4.79 13.00 6.61
N ASP A 72 5.59 14.01 6.22
CA ASP A 72 5.07 15.36 5.93
C ASP A 72 4.44 15.45 4.54
N ARG A 73 4.52 14.37 3.75
CA ARG A 73 4.07 14.29 2.35
C ARG A 73 3.11 13.14 2.10
N LEU A 74 2.87 12.29 3.08
CA LEU A 74 2.04 11.09 2.96
C LEU A 74 0.85 11.20 3.89
N TYR A 75 -0.34 11.26 3.29
CA TYR A 75 -1.60 11.33 4.00
C TYR A 75 -2.40 10.04 3.76
N GLY A 76 -3.02 9.53 4.82
CA GLY A 76 -3.88 8.35 4.79
C GLY A 76 -5.25 8.69 5.37
N CYS A 77 -6.31 8.21 4.74
CA CYS A 77 -7.67 8.19 5.28
C CYS A 77 -8.29 6.83 4.99
N ASP A 78 -9.07 6.32 5.93
CA ASP A 78 -9.91 5.14 5.74
C ASP A 78 -11.26 5.39 6.43
N ILE A 79 -12.29 4.65 6.03
CA ILE A 79 -13.64 4.78 6.57
C ILE A 79 -13.87 3.93 7.82
N ASP A 80 -13.02 2.92 8.03
CA ASP A 80 -13.07 1.99 9.17
C ASP A 80 -12.38 2.54 10.45
#